data_AF-A0A5S4YTE8-F1
#
_entry.id   AF-A0A5S4YTE8-F1
#
_cell.length_a   1.000
_cell.length_b   1.000
_cell.length_c   1.000
_cell.angle_alpha   90.00
_cell.angle_beta   90.00
_cell.angle_gamma   90.00
#
_symmetry.space_group_name_H-M   'P 1'
#
loop_
_entity.id
_entity.type
_entity.pdbx_description
1 polymer ?
#
loop_
_entity_poly.entity_id
_entity_poly.type
_entity_poly.pdbx_seq_one_letter_code
_entity_poly.pdbx_strand_id
1 'polypeptide(L)' 'MTEKKCPFCDGLGWVCANHPLRPWSEEPGGCRCGEGMPCTCNTSEDPEVRAVIVEADTTWH' A
#
# COMPACT_ATOMS: atom_id res chain seq x y z
N MET A 1 -25.12 6.33 7.18
CA MET A 1 -24.58 5.04 6.67
C MET A 1 -23.16 4.95 7.19
N THR A 2 -22.85 4.00 8.07
CA THR A 2 -21.48 3.86 8.59
C THR A 2 -20.63 3.21 7.52
N GLU A 3 -19.67 3.95 6.96
CA GLU A 3 -18.67 3.42 6.04
C GLU A 3 -17.95 2.25 6.73
N LYS A 4 -18.04 1.06 6.13
CA LYS A 4 -17.39 -0.14 6.68
C LYS A 4 -15.88 0.02 6.50
N LYS A 5 -15.18 0.29 7.61
CA LYS A 5 -13.72 0.30 7.64
C LYS A 5 -13.16 -1.07 7.30
N CYS A 6 -11.97 -1.09 6.70
CA CYS A 6 -11.24 -2.34 6.45
C CYS A 6 -10.95 -3.03 7.80
N PRO A 7 -11.29 -4.33 7.98
CA PRO A 7 -11.13 -5.02 9.26
C PRO A 7 -9.67 -5.27 9.65
N PHE A 8 -8.72 -5.10 8.73
CA PHE A 8 -7.30 -5.36 8.98
C PHE A 8 -6.53 -4.09 9.38
N CYS A 9 -6.85 -2.95 8.75
CA CYS A 9 -6.15 -1.69 8.97
C CYS A 9 -7.01 -0.62 9.65
N ASP A 10 -8.29 -0.89 9.97
CA ASP A 10 -9.26 0.09 10.51
C ASP A 10 -9.38 1.38 9.67
N GLY A 11 -9.15 1.27 8.37
CA GLY A 11 -9.14 2.41 7.44
C GLY A 11 -7.83 3.20 7.39
N LEU A 12 -6.77 2.80 8.10
CA LEU A 12 -5.46 3.45 8.06
C LEU A 12 -4.71 3.20 6.76
N GLY A 13 -5.01 2.10 6.06
CA GLY A 13 -4.28 1.67 4.87
C GLY A 13 -2.95 0.97 5.13
N TRP A 14 -2.58 0.76 6.40
CA TRP A 14 -1.33 0.13 6.83
C TRP A 14 -1.56 -0.99 7.85
N VAL A 15 -0.82 -2.08 7.73
CA VAL A 15 -0.79 -3.21 8.68
C VAL A 15 0.64 -3.50 9.11
N CYS A 16 0.82 -4.18 10.23
CA CYS A 16 2.18 -4.48 10.70
C CYS A 16 2.80 -5.60 9.84
N ALA A 17 4.04 -5.41 9.39
CA ALA A 17 4.76 -6.42 8.60
C ALA A 17 4.87 -7.79 9.31
N ASN A 18 4.98 -7.79 10.65
CA ASN A 18 5.02 -9.01 11.47
C ASN A 18 3.62 -9.56 11.80
N HIS A 19 2.59 -8.71 11.79
CA HIS A 19 1.21 -9.07 12.11
C HIS A 19 0.25 -8.46 11.08
N PRO A 20 0.08 -9.07 9.89
CA PRO A 20 -0.69 -8.50 8.78
C PRO A 20 -2.19 -8.32 9.07
N LEU A 21 -2.68 -8.89 10.16
CA LEU A 21 -4.07 -8.76 10.64
C LEU A 21 -4.23 -7.66 11.70
N ARG A 22 -3.17 -6.91 11.98
CA ARG A 22 -3.19 -5.82 12.97
C ARG A 22 -2.85 -4.50 12.28
N PRO A 23 -3.59 -3.42 12.57
CA PRO A 23 -3.25 -2.10 12.06
C PRO A 23 -1.88 -1.70 12.56
N TRP A 24 -1.07 -1.12 11.66
CA TRP A 24 0.18 -0.48 12.06
C TRP A 24 -0.09 1.00 12.31
N SER A 25 0.26 1.48 13.50
CA SER A 25 0.18 2.89 13.88
C SER A 25 1.14 3.15 15.05
N GLU A 26 1.71 4.34 15.09
CA GLU A 26 2.50 4.82 16.23
C GLU A 26 1.61 5.16 17.45
N GLU A 27 0.31 5.34 17.22
CA GLU A 27 -0.70 5.67 18.22
C GLU A 27 -1.08 4.47 19.11
N PRO A 28 -1.62 4.74 20.32
CA PRO A 28 -2.17 3.69 21.18
C PRO A 28 -3.22 2.85 20.46
N GLY A 29 -3.07 1.52 20.52
CA GLY A 29 -3.96 0.56 19.86
C GLY A 29 -3.41 -0.02 18.55
N GLY A 30 -2.40 0.63 17.95
CA GLY A 30 -1.64 0.09 16.81
C GLY A 30 -0.62 -0.98 17.20
N CYS A 31 -0.29 -1.86 16.26
CA CYS A 31 0.85 -2.77 16.39
C CYS A 31 2.13 -2.07 15.96
N ARG A 32 3.14 -2.07 16.85
CA ARG A 32 4.41 -1.34 16.69
C ARG A 32 5.65 -2.23 16.77
N CYS A 33 5.48 -3.56 16.66
CA CYS A 33 6.59 -4.50 16.83
C CYS A 33 7.50 -4.63 15.59
N GLY A 34 7.12 -4.01 14.48
CA GLY A 34 7.88 -4.02 13.23
C GLY A 34 7.48 -2.83 12.36
N GLU A 35 7.94 -2.82 11.12
CA GLU A 35 7.59 -1.78 10.14
C GLU A 35 6.12 -1.90 9.68
N GLY A 36 5.60 -0.78 9.16
CA GLY A 36 4.31 -0.75 8.50
C GLY A 36 4.45 -1.24 7.06
N MET A 37 3.51 -2.07 6.61
CA MET A 37 3.37 -2.46 5.21
C MET A 37 1.99 -2.04 4.68
N PRO A 38 1.84 -1.76 3.38
CA PRO A 38 0.56 -1.40 2.81
C PRO A 38 -0.45 -2.52 3.03
N CYS A 39 -1.64 -2.17 3.50
CA CYS A 39 -2.75 -3.10 3.60
C CYS A 39 -3.21 -3.50 2.19
N THR A 40 -3.70 -4.72 2.00
CA THR A 40 -4.29 -5.17 0.73
C THR A 40 -5.47 -4.30 0.28
N CYS A 41 -6.20 -3.66 1.20
CA CYS A 41 -7.25 -2.71 0.80
C CYS A 41 -6.68 -1.40 0.21
N ASN A 42 -5.40 -1.14 0.41
CA ASN A 42 -4.65 0.03 -0.04
C ASN A 42 -3.71 -0.31 -1.20
N THR A 43 -3.77 -1.54 -1.74
CA THR A 43 -3.13 -1.86 -3.03
C THR A 43 -4.02 -1.34 -4.15
N SER A 44 -4.16 -0.02 -4.24
CA SER A 44 -4.50 0.60 -5.51
C SER A 44 -3.29 0.39 -6.40
N GLU A 45 -3.36 -0.57 -7.32
CA GLU A 45 -2.41 -0.66 -8.42
C GLU A 45 -2.37 0.73 -9.08
N ASP A 46 -1.27 1.45 -8.87
CA ASP A 46 -1.03 2.73 -9.51
C ASP A 46 -1.09 2.50 -11.04
N PRO A 47 -2.07 3.08 -11.75
CA PRO A 47 -2.21 2.84 -13.18
C PRO A 47 -1.11 3.53 -14.01
N GLU A 48 -0.20 4.30 -13.39
CA GLU A 48 0.80 5.10 -14.11
C GLU A 48 2.14 4.37 -14.32
N VAL A 49 2.38 3.20 -13.69
CA VAL A 49 3.55 2.35 -13.99
C VAL A 49 3.27 1.38 -15.15
N ARG A 50 2.75 1.91 -16.25
CA ARG A 50 2.87 1.32 -17.59
C ARG A 50 3.62 2.29 -18.50
N ALA A 51 4.75 2.80 -18.04
CA ALA A 51 5.72 3.42 -18.92
C ALA A 51 6.34 2.32 -19.80
N VAL A 52 5.65 2.00 -20.89
CA VAL A 52 6.22 1.22 -22.00
C VAL A 52 7.38 2.04 -22.53
N ILE A 53 8.59 1.56 -22.30
CA ILE A 53 9.79 2.06 -22.96
C ILE A 53 9.61 1.71 -24.44
N VAL A 54 9.08 2.63 -25.24
CA VAL A 54 9.22 2.55 -26.69
C VAL A 54 10.54 3.23 -26.99
N GLU A 55 11.58 2.43 -27.12
CA GLU A 55 12.84 2.86 -27.72
C GLU A 55 12.53 3.35 -29.14
N ALA A 56 12.52 4.66 -29.34
CA ALA A 56 12.49 5.25 -30.66
C ALA A 56 13.90 5.12 -31.25
N ASP A 57 14.12 4.02 -31.97
CA ASP A 57 15.13 3.88 -32.99
C ASP A 57 15.11 5.10 -33.94
N THR A 58 16.25 5.78 -34.11
CA THR A 58 16.77 6.35 -35.38
C THR A 58 17.71 7.53 -35.11
N THR A 59 19.02 7.27 -35.18
CA THR A 59 19.97 8.20 -35.82
C THR A 59 21.21 7.39 -36.20
N TRP A 60 21.15 6.83 -37.40
CA TRP A 60 22.34 6.58 -38.20
C TRP A 60 22.69 7.91 -38.89
N HIS A 61 23.89 8.43 -38.65
CA HIS A 61 24.53 9.45 -39.47
C HIS A 61 25.93 8.96 -39.86
#